data_AF-A0A975EDB5-F1
#
_entry.id   AF-A0A975EDB5-F1
#
_cell.length_a   1.000
_cell.length_b   1.000
_cell.length_c   1.000
_cell.angle_alpha   90.00
_cell.angle_beta   90.00
_cell.angle_gamma   90.00
#
_symmetry.space_group_name_H-M   'P 1'
#
loop_
_entity.id
_entity.type
_entity.pdbx_description
1 polymer ?
#
loop_
_entity_poly.entity_id
_entity_poly.type
_entity_poly.pdbx_seq_one_letter_code
_entity_poly.pdbx_strand_id
1 'polypeptide(L)'
;MTNRPKSIVSIGTMSNLVVPSELAYAGALQKLIQSARDLHIQIDLATFYSEEPIELHNFVDTVTYRFMIEDGEPFLAYEVSTHHGGVYREVAYTGEEIRSWSVGVNLNENREELCDRAKRVRYTLGIGIGG
;
A
#
# COMPACT_ATOMS: atom_id res chain seq x y z
N MET A 1 0.80 -21.47 -1.47
CA MET A 1 1.79 -20.77 -2.31
C MET A 1 1.62 -19.28 -2.05
N THR A 2 2.58 -18.65 -1.38
CA THR A 2 2.59 -17.18 -1.21
C THR A 2 2.99 -16.56 -2.55
N ASN A 3 2.01 -16.06 -3.30
CA ASN A 3 2.28 -15.22 -4.48
C ASN A 3 3.00 -13.97 -3.98
N ARG A 4 4.31 -13.91 -4.20
CA ARG A 4 5.11 -12.72 -3.89
C ARG A 4 4.63 -11.57 -4.80
N PRO A 5 4.55 -10.34 -4.30
CA PRO A 5 4.20 -9.20 -5.14
C PRO A 5 5.16 -9.06 -6.32
N LYS A 6 4.63 -8.69 -7.48
CA LYS A 6 5.45 -8.29 -8.60
C LYS A 6 6.08 -6.93 -8.28
N SER A 7 7.40 -6.87 -8.20
CA SER A 7 8.13 -5.63 -7.95
C SER A 7 8.40 -4.89 -9.26
N ILE A 8 7.99 -3.62 -9.34
CA ILE A 8 8.06 -2.78 -10.55
C ILE A 8 8.66 -1.42 -10.17
N VAL A 9 9.73 -1.03 -10.87
CA VAL A 9 10.30 0.33 -10.75
C VAL A 9 9.40 1.27 -11.54
N SER A 10 8.85 2.30 -10.87
CA SER A 10 7.97 3.29 -11.50
C SER A 10 8.42 4.70 -11.12
N ILE A 11 8.51 5.59 -12.11
CA ILE A 11 8.97 6.98 -11.95
C ILE A 11 7.89 7.89 -12.57
N GLY A 12 7.24 8.71 -11.75
CA GLY A 12 6.21 9.65 -12.20
C GLY A 12 5.41 10.23 -11.02
N THR A 13 4.44 11.11 -11.27
CA THR A 13 3.68 11.81 -10.21
C THR A 13 2.23 11.36 -10.17
N MET A 14 1.69 11.10 -8.97
CA MET A 14 0.30 10.66 -8.74
C MET A 14 -0.80 11.68 -9.06
N SER A 15 -0.41 12.89 -9.47
CA SER A 15 -1.33 14.01 -9.69
C SER A 15 -2.35 13.76 -10.81
N ASN A 16 -2.04 12.85 -11.74
CA ASN A 16 -2.84 12.65 -12.96
C ASN A 16 -3.62 11.32 -13.00
N LEU A 17 -3.65 10.57 -11.90
CA LEU A 17 -4.35 9.30 -11.89
C LEU A 17 -5.86 9.48 -11.77
N VAL A 18 -6.59 9.02 -12.79
CA VAL A 18 -8.04 8.96 -12.78
C VAL A 18 -8.45 7.50 -12.61
N VAL A 19 -8.97 7.15 -11.43
CA VAL A 19 -9.55 5.83 -11.18
C VAL A 19 -10.91 5.76 -11.86
N PRO A 20 -11.12 4.82 -12.79
CA PRO A 20 -12.43 4.61 -13.40
C PRO A 20 -13.47 4.24 -12.33
N SER A 21 -14.59 4.97 -12.29
CA SER A 21 -15.64 4.78 -11.28
C SER A 21 -16.39 3.46 -11.42
N GLU A 22 -16.30 2.82 -12.58
CA GLU A 22 -16.90 1.53 -12.89
C GLU A 22 -16.20 0.34 -12.23
N LEU A 23 -14.98 0.53 -11.68
CA LEU A 23 -14.28 -0.52 -10.96
C LEU A 23 -14.95 -0.77 -9.60
N ALA A 24 -15.25 -2.03 -9.29
CA ALA A 24 -15.87 -2.40 -8.01
C ALA A 24 -15.06 -1.93 -6.79
N TYR A 25 -13.74 -1.82 -6.94
CA TYR A 25 -12.78 -1.39 -5.92
C TYR A 25 -12.32 0.07 -6.07
N ALA A 26 -13.03 0.89 -6.86
CA ALA A 26 -12.63 2.28 -7.12
C ALA A 26 -12.46 3.10 -5.84
N GLY A 27 -13.34 2.90 -4.84
CA GLY A 27 -13.25 3.58 -3.55
C GLY A 27 -11.97 3.22 -2.77
N ALA A 28 -11.58 1.95 -2.80
CA ALA A 28 -10.34 1.49 -2.18
C ALA A 28 -9.09 2.08 -2.84
N LEU A 29 -9.05 2.13 -4.18
CA LEU A 29 -7.93 2.74 -4.92
C LEU A 29 -7.84 4.25 -4.67
N GLN A 30 -8.97 4.95 -4.59
CA GLN A 30 -8.99 6.38 -4.24
C GLN A 30 -8.35 6.65 -2.87
N LYS A 31 -8.58 5.77 -1.89
CA LYS A 31 -7.93 5.87 -0.57
C LYS A 31 -6.42 5.67 -0.66
N LEU A 32 -5.94 4.69 -1.43
CA LEU A 32 -4.51 4.47 -1.65
C LEU A 32 -3.85 5.70 -2.29
N ILE A 33 -4.48 6.25 -3.35
CA ILE A 33 -4.00 7.46 -4.03
C ILE A 33 -3.97 8.64 -3.08
N GLN A 34 -5.00 8.78 -2.24
CA GLN A 34 -5.03 9.84 -1.22
C GLN A 34 -3.88 9.67 -0.22
N SER A 35 -3.66 8.47 0.32
CA SER A 35 -2.54 8.19 1.24
C SER A 35 -1.19 8.55 0.64
N ALA A 36 -0.98 8.23 -0.63
CA ALA A 36 0.27 8.53 -1.31
C ALA A 36 0.42 10.01 -1.69
N ARG A 37 -0.68 10.73 -1.95
CA ARG A 37 -0.69 12.19 -2.07
C ARG A 37 -0.37 12.88 -0.74
N ASP A 38 -0.96 12.42 0.36
CA ASP A 38 -0.73 12.95 1.71
C ASP A 38 0.75 12.82 2.12
N LEU A 39 1.43 11.78 1.62
CA LEU A 39 2.87 11.54 1.82
C LEU A 39 3.77 12.10 0.71
N HIS A 40 3.21 12.87 -0.24
CA HIS A 40 3.93 13.48 -1.37
C HIS A 40 4.75 12.48 -2.23
N ILE A 41 4.26 11.25 -2.36
CA ILE A 41 4.93 10.17 -3.10
C ILE A 41 5.00 10.49 -4.60
N GLN A 42 6.17 10.31 -5.19
CA GLN A 42 6.41 10.45 -6.62
C GLN A 42 6.58 9.09 -7.30
N ILE A 43 5.49 8.31 -7.32
CA ILE A 43 5.38 7.03 -8.03
C ILE A 43 4.16 7.09 -8.95
N ASP A 44 4.29 6.63 -10.20
CA ASP A 44 3.14 6.51 -11.10
C ASP A 44 2.39 5.18 -10.85
N LEU A 45 1.11 5.27 -10.46
CA LEU A 45 0.24 4.09 -10.31
C LEU A 45 -0.58 3.83 -11.60
N ALA A 46 -0.51 4.70 -12.63
CA ALA A 46 -1.41 4.68 -13.79
C ALA A 46 -1.21 3.43 -14.65
N THR A 47 -0.08 2.76 -14.45
CA THR A 47 0.29 1.55 -15.15
C THR A 47 -0.35 0.28 -14.59
N PHE A 48 -1.22 0.34 -13.56
CA PHE A 48 -1.74 -0.90 -13.00
C PHE A 48 -3.14 -0.86 -12.37
N TYR A 49 -4.06 -1.60 -13.00
CA TYR A 49 -5.37 -2.00 -12.50
C TYR A 49 -5.48 -3.53 -12.48
N SER A 50 -4.57 -4.19 -11.78
CA SER A 50 -4.67 -5.65 -11.63
C SER A 50 -4.77 -6.01 -10.15
N GLU A 51 -5.54 -7.07 -9.91
CA GLU A 51 -5.80 -7.63 -8.60
C GLU A 51 -4.61 -8.44 -8.05
N GLU A 52 -3.55 -8.60 -8.85
CA GLU A 52 -2.30 -9.19 -8.40
C GLU A 52 -1.60 -8.31 -7.35
N PRO A 53 -0.87 -8.90 -6.40
CA PRO A 53 -0.05 -8.15 -5.46
C PRO A 53 1.09 -7.43 -6.18
N ILE A 54 1.31 -6.16 -5.85
CA ILE A 54 2.34 -5.33 -6.48
C ILE A 54 3.12 -4.56 -5.44
N GLU A 55 4.39 -4.37 -5.72
CA GLU A 55 5.27 -3.40 -5.07
C GLU A 55 5.77 -2.42 -6.13
N LEU A 56 5.35 -1.17 -6.04
CA LEU A 56 5.84 -0.04 -6.83
C LEU A 56 6.85 0.72 -5.99
N HIS A 57 8.01 1.03 -6.55
CA HIS A 57 9.02 1.80 -5.82
C HIS A 57 9.80 2.72 -6.74
N ASN A 58 10.29 3.81 -6.15
CA ASN A 58 11.36 4.65 -6.71
C ASN A 58 12.60 4.54 -5.78
N PHE A 59 13.52 5.51 -5.84
CA PHE A 59 14.72 5.49 -5.00
C PHE A 59 14.48 5.75 -3.50
N VAL A 60 13.34 6.32 -3.12
CA VAL A 60 13.05 6.84 -1.77
C VAL A 60 11.70 6.41 -1.21
N ASP A 61 10.78 5.98 -2.07
CA ASP A 61 9.39 5.69 -1.76
C ASP A 61 9.00 4.31 -2.27
N THR A 62 8.07 3.68 -1.56
CA THR A 62 7.48 2.39 -1.93
C THR A 62 5.98 2.40 -1.67
N VAL A 63 5.20 1.92 -2.64
CA VAL A 63 3.78 1.62 -2.53
C VAL A 63 3.60 0.13 -2.80
N THR A 64 3.18 -0.62 -1.80
CA THR A 64 2.79 -2.02 -1.97
C THR A 64 1.29 -2.14 -1.77
N TYR A 65 0.60 -2.89 -2.62
CA TYR A 65 -0.79 -3.22 -2.39
C TYR A 65 -1.15 -4.63 -2.84
N ARG A 66 -2.25 -5.14 -2.28
CA ARG A 66 -2.79 -6.45 -2.58
C ARG A 66 -4.29 -6.47 -2.33
N PHE A 67 -5.03 -7.06 -3.26
CA PHE A 67 -6.44 -7.36 -3.08
C PHE A 67 -6.59 -8.67 -2.31
N MET A 68 -7.47 -8.67 -1.31
CA MET A 68 -7.69 -9.78 -0.39
C MET A 68 -9.19 -9.98 -0.14
N ILE A 69 -9.54 -11.19 0.30
CA ILE A 69 -10.90 -11.57 0.69
C ILE A 69 -10.80 -12.23 2.05
N GLU A 70 -11.52 -11.72 3.05
CA GLU A 70 -11.64 -12.29 4.39
C GLU A 70 -13.13 -12.40 4.72
N ASP A 71 -13.57 -13.58 5.18
CA ASP A 71 -14.98 -13.87 5.47
C ASP A 71 -15.98 -13.56 4.33
N GLY A 72 -15.51 -13.61 3.08
CA GLY A 72 -16.32 -13.31 1.88
C GLY A 72 -16.36 -11.83 1.49
N GLU A 73 -15.74 -10.95 2.28
CA GLU A 73 -15.69 -9.51 2.04
C GLU A 73 -14.37 -9.11 1.35
N PRO A 74 -14.42 -8.50 0.15
CA PRO A 74 -13.23 -8.07 -0.57
C PRO A 74 -12.71 -6.72 -0.10
N PHE A 75 -11.39 -6.62 0.05
CA PHE A 75 -10.71 -5.38 0.47
C PHE A 75 -9.32 -5.24 -0.16
N LEU A 76 -8.80 -4.03 -0.15
CA LEU A 76 -7.46 -3.67 -0.57
C LEU A 76 -6.61 -3.44 0.69
N ALA A 77 -5.56 -4.24 0.86
CA ALA A 77 -4.50 -3.94 1.81
C ALA A 77 -3.35 -3.23 1.09
N TYR A 78 -2.85 -2.14 1.65
CA TYR A 78 -1.73 -1.42 1.08
C TYR A 78 -0.83 -0.80 2.13
N GLU A 79 0.45 -0.64 1.76
CA GLU A 79 1.46 0.12 2.47
C GLU A 79 1.98 1.21 1.53
N VAL A 80 2.00 2.45 2.00
CA VAL A 80 2.70 3.56 1.36
C VAL A 80 3.79 4.01 2.31
N SER A 81 5.03 3.95 1.87
CA SER A 81 6.20 4.27 2.69
C SER A 81 7.14 5.22 1.98
N THR A 82 7.73 6.11 2.76
CA THR A 82 8.81 7.03 2.42
C THR A 82 9.97 6.74 3.35
N HIS A 83 11.13 7.36 3.08
CA HIS A 83 12.23 7.41 4.04
C HIS A 83 11.89 8.06 5.40
N HIS A 84 10.79 8.81 5.52
CA HIS A 84 10.35 9.50 6.74
C HIS A 84 9.24 8.77 7.52
N GLY A 85 8.77 7.65 7.01
CA GLY A 85 7.65 6.90 7.60
C GLY A 85 6.67 6.40 6.54
N GLY A 86 5.61 5.75 6.98
CA GLY A 86 4.61 5.19 6.08
C GLY A 86 3.28 4.93 6.75
N VAL A 87 2.29 4.58 5.93
CA VAL A 87 0.96 4.18 6.34
C VAL A 87 0.65 2.81 5.77
N TYR A 88 0.08 1.95 6.58
CA TYR A 88 -0.60 0.75 6.15
C TYR A 88 -2.09 0.91 6.35
N ARG A 89 -2.89 0.48 5.39
CA ARG A 89 -4.35 0.48 5.50
C ARG A 89 -4.96 -0.77 4.87
N GLU A 90 -6.06 -1.21 5.46
CA GLU A 90 -7.01 -2.17 4.89
C GLU A 90 -8.30 -1.40 4.59
N VAL A 91 -8.74 -1.41 3.33
CA VAL A 91 -9.86 -0.61 2.87
C VAL A 91 -10.81 -1.50 2.07
N ALA A 92 -12.08 -1.55 2.48
CA ALA A 92 -13.11 -2.26 1.74
C ALA A 92 -13.25 -1.68 0.32
N TYR A 93 -13.75 -2.46 -0.62
CA TYR A 93 -13.93 -2.01 -2.02
C TYR A 93 -14.73 -0.71 -2.15
N THR A 94 -15.66 -0.47 -1.23
CA THR A 94 -16.47 0.75 -1.08
C THR A 94 -15.65 2.01 -0.75
N GLY A 95 -14.41 1.86 -0.27
CA GLY A 95 -13.58 2.95 0.25
C GLY A 95 -13.67 3.14 1.77
N GLU A 96 -14.45 2.31 2.46
CA GLU A 96 -14.52 2.29 3.93
C GLU A 96 -13.22 1.73 4.52
N GLU A 97 -12.66 2.41 5.52
CA GLU A 97 -11.45 1.98 6.20
C GLU A 97 -11.77 0.88 7.22
N ILE A 98 -11.16 -0.29 7.05
CA ILE A 98 -11.30 -1.44 7.96
C ILE A 98 -10.24 -1.34 9.06
N ARG A 99 -8.99 -1.06 8.68
CA ARG A 99 -7.87 -0.85 9.61
C ARG A 99 -6.89 0.16 9.05
N SER A 100 -6.23 0.88 9.94
CA SER A 100 -5.08 1.71 9.59
C SER A 100 -4.00 1.70 10.66
N TRP A 101 -2.76 1.76 10.19
CA TRP A 101 -1.58 1.93 11.02
C TRP A 101 -0.67 2.95 10.36
N SER A 102 -0.17 3.90 11.14
CA SER A 102 0.90 4.80 10.70
C SER A 102 2.18 4.43 11.42
N VAL A 103 3.28 4.42 10.68
CA VAL A 103 4.65 4.29 11.17
C VAL A 103 5.30 5.65 10.93
N GLY A 104 5.28 6.51 11.94
CA GLY A 104 6.09 7.73 11.91
C GLY A 104 7.51 7.39 12.34
N VAL A 105 8.51 8.08 11.81
CA VAL A 105 9.79 8.18 12.54
C VAL A 105 9.57 9.16 13.69
N ASN A 106 8.90 8.71 14.76
CA ASN A 106 9.10 9.33 16.05
C ASN A 106 10.49 8.88 16.49
N LEU A 107 11.46 9.79 16.58
CA LEU A 107 12.81 9.49 17.07
C LEU A 107 12.82 8.91 18.50
N ASN A 108 11.66 8.86 19.17
CA ASN A 108 11.40 8.29 20.49
C ASN A 108 10.58 6.98 20.49
N GLU A 109 10.10 6.48 19.35
CA GLU A 109 9.41 5.18 19.31
C GLU A 109 10.43 4.05 19.21
N ASN A 110 10.18 2.97 19.96
CA ASN A 110 11.12 1.88 20.09
C ASN A 110 11.27 1.14 18.75
N ARG A 111 12.49 1.12 18.20
CA ARG A 111 12.79 0.61 16.86
C ARG A 111 12.28 -0.81 16.61
N GLU A 112 12.20 -1.63 17.67
CA GLU A 112 11.64 -2.98 17.62
C GLU A 112 10.15 -3.02 17.33
N GLU A 113 9.33 -2.13 17.88
CA GLU A 113 7.88 -2.09 17.62
C GLU A 113 7.59 -1.65 16.18
N LEU A 114 8.35 -0.68 15.66
CA LEU A 114 8.26 -0.25 14.27
C LEU A 114 8.66 -1.39 13.31
N CYS A 115 9.74 -2.12 13.64
CA CYS A 115 10.16 -3.28 12.87
C CYS A 115 9.16 -4.45 12.94
N ASP A 116 8.56 -4.73 14.10
CA ASP A 116 7.60 -5.82 14.24
C ASP A 116 6.28 -5.51 13.52
N ARG A 117 5.86 -4.24 13.55
CA ARG A 117 4.72 -3.73 12.77
C ARG A 117 5.00 -3.81 11.27
N ALA A 118 6.18 -3.38 10.81
CA ALA A 118 6.58 -3.51 9.41
C ALA A 118 6.64 -4.99 8.96
N LYS A 119 7.12 -5.90 9.83
CA LYS A 119 7.12 -7.34 9.56
C LYS A 119 5.70 -7.91 9.45
N ARG A 120 4.77 -7.51 10.33
CA ARG A 120 3.37 -7.92 10.24
C ARG A 120 2.72 -7.43 8.96
N VAL A 121 2.92 -6.17 8.60
CA VAL A 121 2.43 -5.60 7.33
C VAL A 121 2.97 -6.40 6.14
N ARG A 122 4.28 -6.64 6.09
CA ARG A 122 4.90 -7.44 5.03
C ARG A 122 4.39 -8.87 4.98
N TYR A 123 4.17 -9.50 6.14
CA TYR A 123 3.58 -10.84 6.23
C TYR A 123 2.15 -10.87 5.69
N THR A 124 1.31 -9.93 6.12
CA THR A 124 -0.08 -9.78 5.64
C THR A 124 -0.12 -9.56 4.13
N LEU A 125 0.78 -8.71 3.62
CA LEU A 125 0.89 -8.44 2.17
C LEU A 125 1.57 -9.61 1.41
N GLY A 126 2.17 -10.58 2.09
CA GLY A 126 2.89 -11.70 1.48
C GLY A 126 4.24 -11.31 0.87
N ILE A 127 4.80 -10.17 1.27
CA ILE A 127 6.15 -9.73 0.90
C ILE A 127 7.13 -10.56 1.74
N GLY A 128 7.81 -11.52 1.11
CA GLY A 128 8.77 -12.37 1.79
C GLY A 128 9.83 -11.53 2.51
N ILE A 129 9.96 -11.72 3.82
CA ILE A 129 11.13 -11.26 4.58
C ILE A 129 12.31 -12.12 4.11
N GLY A 130 13.14 -11.59 3.22
CA GLY A 130 14.44 -12.16 2.92
C GLY A 130 15.34 -12.00 4.15
N GLY A 131 15.56 -13.09 4.86
CA GLY A 131 16.47 -13.24 5.99
C GLY A 131 16.58 -14.70 6.37
#